data_AF-A0A524A6T7-F1
#
_entry.id   AF-A0A524A6T7-F1
#
_cell.length_a   1.000
_cell.length_b   1.000
_cell.length_c   1.000
_cell.angle_alpha   90.00
_cell.angle_beta   90.00
_cell.angle_gamma   90.00
#
_symmetry.space_group_name_H-M   'P 1'
#
loop_
_entity.id
_entity.type
_entity.pdbx_description
1 polymer ?
#
loop_
_entity_poly.entity_id
_entity_poly.type
_entity_poly.pdbx_seq_one_letter_code
_entity_poly.pdbx_strand_id
1 'polypeptide(L)'
;MKIYKTLKDAAEKYNVEPEKLQELVDQGDVRSGMLGDELIVLEDDVRTYVAERDVTREQFKHLEGVEIGVNQAAIKYRFNGVTIAEWVRKDKIRLIRQKGNRRMINEADVAYARALADIKGVRSGRPLFGRGRKERR
;
A
#
# COMPACT_ATOMS: atom_id res chain seq x y z
N MET A 1 19.08 -1.95 -0.32
CA MET A 1 19.84 -1.03 -1.19
C MET A 1 18.86 0.02 -1.69
N LYS A 2 19.19 1.32 -1.59
CA LYS A 2 18.31 2.37 -2.13
C LYS A 2 18.66 2.54 -3.60
N ILE A 3 17.74 2.17 -4.49
CA ILE A 3 17.94 2.31 -5.94
C ILE A 3 17.26 3.61 -6.36
N TYR A 4 18.03 4.46 -7.02
CA TYR A 4 17.54 5.71 -7.58
C TYR A 4 17.51 5.57 -9.10
N LYS A 5 16.46 6.10 -9.71
CA LYS A 5 16.29 6.14 -11.17
C LYS A 5 16.01 7.57 -11.60
N THR A 6 16.40 7.94 -12.80
CA THR A 6 16.00 9.24 -13.34
C THR A 6 14.48 9.28 -13.49
N LEU A 7 13.90 10.48 -13.42
CA LEU A 7 12.46 10.64 -13.53
C LEU A 7 11.92 10.02 -14.84
N LYS A 8 12.68 10.16 -15.94
CA LYS A 8 12.34 9.58 -17.24
C LYS A 8 12.39 8.05 -17.24
N ASP A 9 13.45 7.45 -16.70
CA ASP A 9 13.58 5.99 -16.62
C ASP A 9 12.52 5.37 -15.69
N ALA A 10 12.18 6.06 -14.60
CA ALA A 10 11.09 5.65 -13.72
C ALA A 10 9.72 5.77 -14.40
N ALA A 11 9.47 6.87 -15.12
CA ALA A 11 8.23 7.08 -15.88
C ALA A 11 8.00 5.96 -16.90
N GLU A 12 9.02 5.62 -17.70
CA GLU A 12 8.93 4.57 -18.71
C GLU A 12 8.79 3.19 -18.08
N LYS A 13 9.60 2.86 -17.07
CA LYS A 13 9.59 1.54 -16.44
C LYS A 13 8.27 1.22 -15.75
N TYR A 14 7.64 2.23 -15.14
CA TYR A 14 6.42 2.06 -14.37
C TYR A 14 5.15 2.55 -15.09
N ASN A 15 5.27 2.98 -16.35
CA ASN A 15 4.19 3.52 -17.15
C ASN A 15 3.42 4.65 -16.44
N VAL A 16 4.16 5.54 -15.78
CA VAL A 16 3.63 6.71 -15.07
C VAL A 16 4.04 7.97 -15.83
N GLU A 17 3.14 8.94 -15.93
CA GLU A 17 3.46 10.21 -16.57
C GLU A 17 4.54 10.96 -15.78
N PRO A 18 5.56 11.54 -16.45
CA PRO A 18 6.65 12.24 -15.79
C PRO A 18 6.15 13.46 -14.99
N GLU A 19 5.12 14.15 -15.47
CA GLU A 19 4.48 15.26 -14.74
C GLU A 19 3.88 14.79 -13.41
N LYS A 20 3.27 13.59 -13.40
CA LYS A 20 2.70 12.98 -12.20
C LYS A 20 3.78 12.62 -11.19
N LEU A 21 4.91 12.07 -11.67
CA LEU A 21 6.07 11.78 -10.83
C LEU A 21 6.66 13.05 -10.21
N GLN A 22 6.71 14.14 -10.97
CA GLN A 22 7.17 15.42 -10.48
C GLN A 22 6.23 15.97 -9.40
N GLU A 23 4.90 15.92 -9.63
CA GLU A 23 3.89 16.23 -8.61
C GLU A 23 4.10 15.46 -7.31
N LEU A 24 4.42 14.16 -7.39
CA LEU A 24 4.64 13.32 -6.21
C LEU A 24 5.93 13.67 -5.47
N VAL A 25 6.94 14.15 -6.19
CA VAL A 25 8.16 14.69 -5.62
C VAL A 25 7.87 16.01 -4.90
N ASP A 26 7.11 16.91 -5.53
CA ASP A 26 6.70 18.20 -4.95
C ASP A 26 5.80 18.01 -3.71
N GLN A 27 4.95 16.98 -3.71
CA GLN A 27 4.10 16.60 -2.57
C GLN A 27 4.89 15.93 -1.44
N GLY A 28 6.12 15.46 -1.71
CA GLY A 28 6.96 14.75 -0.75
C GLY A 28 6.58 13.29 -0.54
N ASP A 29 5.72 12.73 -1.39
CA ASP A 29 5.33 11.32 -1.38
C ASP A 29 6.43 10.43 -2.01
N VAL A 30 7.19 10.97 -2.96
CA VAL A 30 8.34 10.31 -3.58
C VAL A 30 9.61 11.08 -3.21
N ARG A 31 10.58 10.39 -2.61
CA ARG A 31 11.88 10.99 -2.35
C ARG A 31 12.64 11.17 -3.66
N SER A 32 13.16 12.37 -3.85
CA SER A 32 14.06 12.72 -4.94
C SER A 32 15.45 13.10 -4.44
N GLY A 33 16.40 13.12 -5.37
CA GLY A 33 17.73 13.68 -5.20
C GLY A 33 18.21 14.26 -6.54
N MET A 34 19.25 15.06 -6.49
CA MET A 34 19.96 15.51 -7.69
C MET A 34 21.22 14.65 -7.84
N LEU A 35 21.43 14.10 -9.03
CA LEU A 35 22.67 13.44 -9.42
C LEU A 35 23.28 14.24 -10.56
N GLY A 36 24.15 15.20 -10.21
CA GLY A 36 24.58 16.23 -11.15
C GLY A 36 23.43 17.19 -11.47
N ASP A 37 23.10 17.33 -12.75
CA ASP A 37 21.99 18.14 -13.27
C ASP A 37 20.69 17.34 -13.49
N GLU A 38 20.70 16.03 -13.21
CA GLU A 38 19.53 15.17 -13.40
C GLU A 38 18.78 14.91 -12.08
N LEU A 39 17.46 15.07 -12.14
CA LEU A 39 16.55 14.72 -11.06
C LEU A 39 16.35 13.19 -11.03
N ILE A 40 16.77 12.59 -9.91
CA ILE A 40 16.58 11.17 -9.63
C ILE A 40 15.51 10.98 -8.56
N VAL A 41 14.70 9.94 -8.72
CA VAL A 41 13.63 9.54 -7.80
C VAL A 41 13.95 8.18 -7.20
N LEU A 42 13.50 7.94 -5.97
CA LEU A 42 13.67 6.66 -5.32
C LEU A 42 12.72 5.62 -5.94
N GLU A 43 13.26 4.57 -6.53
CA GLU A 43 12.50 3.53 -7.22
C GLU A 43 11.48 2.83 -6.28
N ASP A 44 11.84 2.69 -5.00
CA ASP A 44 10.99 2.08 -3.96
C ASP A 44 9.69 2.87 -3.73
N ASP A 45 9.78 4.21 -3.75
CA ASP A 45 8.64 5.10 -3.52
C ASP A 45 7.77 5.16 -4.79
N VAL A 46 8.37 5.22 -5.99
CA VAL A 46 7.64 5.17 -7.27
C VAL A 46 6.90 3.85 -7.45
N ARG A 47 7.58 2.73 -7.18
CA ARG A 47 6.95 1.40 -7.21
C ARG A 47 5.79 1.31 -6.22
N THR A 48 5.93 1.92 -5.04
CA THR A 48 4.87 1.97 -4.04
C THR A 48 3.64 2.73 -4.56
N TYR A 49 3.85 3.90 -5.19
CA TYR A 49 2.77 4.68 -5.78
C TYR A 49 2.04 3.92 -6.90
N VAL A 50 2.81 3.31 -7.81
CA VAL A 50 2.26 2.51 -8.91
C VAL A 50 1.48 1.33 -8.38
N ALA A 51 2.00 0.63 -7.35
CA ALA A 51 1.27 -0.46 -6.71
C ALA A 51 -0.04 0.01 -6.07
N GLU A 52 -0.07 1.18 -5.45
CA GLU A 52 -1.30 1.75 -4.88
C GLU A 52 -2.30 2.14 -5.97
N ARG A 53 -1.83 2.48 -7.17
CA ARG A 53 -2.66 2.80 -8.35
C ARG A 53 -3.17 1.54 -9.08
N ASP A 54 -2.30 0.57 -9.35
CA ASP A 54 -2.58 -0.62 -10.16
C ASP A 54 -3.30 -1.72 -9.39
N VAL A 55 -3.02 -1.87 -8.09
CA VAL A 55 -3.85 -2.74 -7.26
C VAL A 55 -5.18 -2.02 -7.06
N THR A 56 -6.14 -2.37 -7.89
CA THR A 56 -7.54 -1.96 -7.73
C THR A 56 -8.26 -3.01 -6.89
N ARG A 57 -9.15 -2.55 -6.00
CA ARG A 57 -10.03 -3.46 -5.22
C ARG A 57 -10.82 -4.42 -6.11
N GLU A 58 -10.98 -4.06 -7.38
CA GLU A 58 -11.66 -4.83 -8.42
C GLU A 58 -11.04 -6.20 -8.66
N GLN A 59 -9.71 -6.35 -8.54
CA GLN A 59 -9.06 -7.66 -8.64
C GLN A 59 -9.48 -8.61 -7.51
N PHE A 60 -9.89 -8.06 -6.36
CA PHE A 60 -10.34 -8.80 -5.18
C PHE A 60 -11.85 -8.79 -5.00
N LYS A 61 -12.60 -8.30 -5.99
CA LYS A 61 -14.07 -8.23 -5.94
C LYS A 61 -14.72 -9.61 -5.75
N HIS A 62 -14.07 -10.67 -6.24
CA HIS A 62 -14.50 -12.05 -6.03
C HIS A 62 -14.44 -12.53 -4.56
N LEU A 63 -13.71 -11.81 -3.70
CA LEU A 63 -13.63 -12.04 -2.25
C LEU A 63 -14.43 -10.97 -1.47
N GLU A 64 -15.08 -10.04 -2.16
CA GLU A 64 -15.80 -8.95 -1.52
C GLU A 64 -17.04 -9.48 -0.80
N GLY A 65 -17.14 -9.20 0.49
CA GLY A 65 -18.24 -9.68 1.33
C GLY A 65 -17.99 -11.05 1.95
N VAL A 66 -16.86 -11.70 1.65
CA VAL A 66 -16.45 -12.91 2.37
C VAL A 66 -15.93 -12.54 3.75
N GLU A 67 -16.57 -13.11 4.77
CA GLU A 67 -16.19 -12.92 6.16
C GLU A 67 -15.02 -13.83 6.52
N ILE A 68 -13.89 -13.25 6.93
CA ILE A 68 -12.76 -13.98 7.50
C ILE A 68 -12.48 -13.48 8.92
N GLY A 69 -12.14 -14.38 9.84
CA GLY A 69 -11.71 -13.98 11.18
C GLY A 69 -10.29 -13.44 11.17
N VAL A 70 -9.96 -12.48 12.04
CA VAL A 70 -8.60 -11.90 12.16
C VAL A 70 -7.51 -12.97 12.28
N ASN A 71 -7.71 -14.02 13.09
CA ASN A 71 -6.74 -15.10 13.25
C ASN A 71 -6.61 -15.97 11.99
N GLN A 72 -7.71 -16.22 11.27
CA GLN A 72 -7.65 -16.98 10.02
C GLN A 72 -6.97 -16.17 8.92
N ALA A 73 -7.27 -14.87 8.85
CA ALA A 73 -6.60 -13.93 7.95
C ALA A 73 -5.10 -13.85 8.23
N ALA A 74 -4.71 -13.79 9.52
CA ALA A 74 -3.31 -13.79 9.93
C ALA A 74 -2.56 -15.03 9.43
N ILE A 75 -3.16 -16.21 9.55
CA ILE A 75 -2.56 -17.47 9.07
C ILE A 75 -2.52 -17.52 7.54
N LYS A 76 -3.66 -17.26 6.88
CA LYS A 76 -3.81 -17.38 5.42
C LYS A 76 -2.90 -16.41 4.66
N TYR A 77 -2.85 -15.16 5.12
CA TYR A 77 -2.08 -14.08 4.48
C TYR A 77 -0.74 -13.81 5.14
N ARG A 78 -0.36 -14.59 6.17
CA ARG A 78 0.90 -14.45 6.92
C ARG A 78 1.13 -13.04 7.48
N PHE A 79 0.07 -12.39 7.94
CA PHE A 79 0.14 -11.11 8.64
C PHE A 79 0.05 -11.31 10.15
N ASN A 80 0.59 -10.35 10.91
CA ASN A 80 0.36 -10.32 12.35
C ASN A 80 -1.10 -9.93 12.64
N GLY A 81 -1.80 -10.72 13.44
CA GLY A 81 -3.19 -10.45 13.85
C GLY A 81 -3.36 -9.09 14.53
N VAL A 82 -2.33 -8.59 15.23
CA VAL A 82 -2.32 -7.24 15.82
C VAL A 82 -2.37 -6.17 14.73
N THR A 83 -1.57 -6.32 13.67
CA THR A 83 -1.53 -5.38 12.54
C THR A 83 -2.86 -5.35 11.79
N ILE A 84 -3.48 -6.51 11.57
CA ILE A 84 -4.82 -6.59 10.99
C ILE A 84 -5.83 -5.88 11.88
N ALA A 85 -5.79 -6.10 13.21
CA ALA A 85 -6.69 -5.44 14.14
C ALA A 85 -6.50 -3.91 14.17
N GLU A 86 -5.27 -3.42 13.99
CA GLU A 86 -4.98 -1.99 13.82
C GLU A 86 -5.53 -1.42 12.52
N TRP A 87 -5.44 -2.15 11.41
CA TRP A 87 -6.02 -1.74 10.13
C TRP A 87 -7.54 -1.63 10.19
N VAL A 88 -8.20 -2.56 10.88
CA VAL A 88 -9.63 -2.47 11.17
C VAL A 88 -9.94 -1.22 12.00
N ARG A 89 -9.15 -0.92 13.05
CA ARG A 89 -9.34 0.29 13.87
C ARG A 89 -9.12 1.59 13.08
N LYS A 90 -8.25 1.57 12.07
CA LYS A 90 -7.92 2.70 11.20
C LYS A 90 -8.82 2.79 9.96
N ASP A 91 -9.89 2.01 9.91
CA ASP A 91 -10.84 1.94 8.80
C ASP A 91 -10.20 1.61 7.43
N LYS A 92 -9.05 0.91 7.47
CA LYS A 92 -8.35 0.44 6.25
C LYS A 92 -8.90 -0.91 5.75
N ILE A 93 -9.48 -1.69 6.66
CA ILE A 93 -10.12 -2.97 6.39
C ILE A 93 -11.53 -2.91 6.95
N ARG A 94 -12.53 -3.24 6.13
CA ARG A 94 -13.92 -3.22 6.54
C ARG A 94 -14.20 -4.35 7.54
N LEU A 95 -14.81 -3.98 8.66
CA LEU A 95 -15.39 -4.92 9.61
C LEU A 95 -16.80 -5.29 9.14
N ILE A 96 -17.06 -6.57 8.88
CA ILE A 96 -18.39 -7.04 8.47
C ILE A 96 -19.24 -7.31 9.71
N ARG A 97 -18.68 -7.99 10.70
CA ARG A 97 -19.40 -8.35 11.92
C ARG A 97 -18.47 -8.44 13.12
N GLN A 98 -18.96 -8.06 14.28
CA GLN A 98 -18.28 -8.32 15.55
C GLN A 98 -19.16 -9.26 16.40
N LYS A 99 -18.61 -10.42 16.77
CA LYS A 99 -19.24 -11.36 17.71
C LYS A 99 -18.35 -11.51 18.93
N GLY A 100 -18.65 -10.74 19.98
CA GLY A 100 -17.80 -10.64 21.18
C GLY A 100 -16.38 -10.19 20.82
N ASN A 101 -15.39 -11.00 21.18
CA ASN A 101 -13.97 -10.75 20.88
C ASN A 101 -13.56 -11.14 19.45
N ARG A 102 -14.43 -11.81 18.68
CA ARG A 102 -14.13 -12.20 17.29
C ARG A 102 -14.61 -11.12 16.34
N ARG A 103 -13.66 -10.54 15.60
CA ARG A 103 -13.90 -9.60 14.51
C ARG A 103 -13.86 -10.35 13.19
N MET A 104 -14.97 -10.29 12.46
CA MET A 104 -15.11 -10.82 11.10
C MET A 104 -14.88 -9.66 10.15
N ILE A 105 -13.81 -9.75 9.38
CA ILE A 105 -13.35 -8.70 8.47
C ILE A 105 -13.57 -9.14 7.02
N ASN A 106 -13.60 -8.17 6.11
CA ASN A 106 -13.71 -8.45 4.69
C ASN A 106 -12.40 -9.03 4.16
N GLU A 107 -12.47 -10.25 3.61
CA GLU A 107 -11.31 -10.94 3.07
C GLU A 107 -10.68 -10.20 1.87
N ALA A 108 -11.49 -9.54 1.03
CA ALA A 108 -10.98 -8.76 -0.10
C ALA A 108 -10.00 -7.66 0.33
N ASP A 109 -10.31 -6.95 1.42
CA ASP A 109 -9.46 -5.89 1.94
C ASP A 109 -8.13 -6.44 2.51
N VAL A 110 -8.15 -7.67 3.07
CA VAL A 110 -6.94 -8.35 3.56
C VAL A 110 -6.09 -8.86 2.38
N ALA A 111 -6.73 -9.44 1.37
CA ALA A 111 -6.06 -9.91 0.16
C ALA A 111 -5.39 -8.75 -0.60
N TYR A 112 -6.09 -7.62 -0.69
CA TYR A 112 -5.56 -6.36 -1.18
C TYR A 112 -4.32 -5.92 -0.40
N ALA A 113 -4.39 -5.93 0.94
CA ALA A 113 -3.25 -5.59 1.80
C ALA A 113 -2.04 -6.52 1.56
N ARG A 114 -2.30 -7.82 1.28
CA ARG A 114 -1.24 -8.78 0.99
C ARG A 114 -0.56 -8.50 -0.34
N ALA A 115 -1.34 -8.25 -1.38
CA ALA A 115 -0.82 -7.88 -2.69
C ALA A 115 0.03 -6.60 -2.60
N LEU A 116 -0.45 -5.59 -1.88
CA LEU A 116 0.35 -4.40 -1.57
C LEU A 116 1.64 -4.74 -0.83
N ALA A 117 1.61 -5.68 0.13
CA ALA A 117 2.80 -6.06 0.89
C ALA A 117 3.86 -6.80 0.07
N ASP A 118 3.44 -7.69 -0.83
CA ASP A 118 4.34 -8.35 -1.76
C ASP A 118 5.01 -7.35 -2.70
N ILE A 119 4.27 -6.36 -3.17
CA ILE A 119 4.81 -5.36 -4.09
C ILE A 119 5.73 -4.37 -3.36
N LYS A 120 5.33 -3.87 -2.18
CA LYS A 120 6.16 -2.96 -1.37
C LYS A 120 7.38 -3.64 -0.74
N GLY A 121 7.53 -4.96 -0.90
CA GLY A 121 8.68 -5.72 -0.36
C GLY A 121 8.85 -5.55 1.15
N VAL A 122 7.74 -5.34 1.87
CA VAL A 122 7.79 -4.87 3.25
C VAL A 122 8.27 -6.00 4.15
N ARG A 123 9.55 -5.95 4.53
CA ARG A 123 10.03 -6.56 5.77
C ARG A 123 9.38 -5.81 6.94
N SER A 124 8.85 -6.56 7.91
CA SER A 124 8.18 -6.09 9.12
C SER A 124 8.70 -4.74 9.63
N GLY A 125 7.82 -3.74 9.76
CA GLY A 125 8.12 -2.45 10.41
C GLY A 125 7.84 -1.17 9.61
N ARG A 126 7.53 -1.24 8.30
CA ARG A 126 7.05 -0.06 7.53
C ARG A 126 5.53 -0.07 7.35
N PRO A 127 4.86 1.09 7.39
CA PRO A 127 3.42 1.19 7.22
C PRO A 127 3.00 0.77 5.79
N LEU A 128 2.12 -0.25 5.72
CA LEU A 128 1.62 -0.80 4.45
C LEU A 128 0.62 0.11 3.74
N PHE A 129 -0.28 0.70 4.50
CA PHE A 129 -1.11 1.81 4.03
C PHE A 129 -0.35 3.10 4.32
N GLY A 130 -0.16 3.96 3.30
CA GLY A 130 0.47 5.27 3.47
C GLY A 130 -0.13 6.04 4.66
N ARG A 131 0.65 6.97 5.23
CA ARG A 131 0.16 7.88 6.28
C ARG A 131 -1.08 8.58 5.74
N GLY A 132 -2.26 8.10 6.14
CA GLY A 132 -3.51 8.67 5.67
C GLY A 132 -3.52 10.17 5.92
N ARG A 133 -3.99 10.92 4.91
CA ARG A 133 -4.30 12.35 5.02
C ARG A 133 -4.88 12.62 6.41
N LYS A 134 -4.20 13.41 7.22
CA LYS A 134 -4.89 14.17 8.25
C LYS A 134 -5.59 15.29 7.50
N GLU A 135 -6.83 15.06 7.11
CA GLU A 135 -7.75 16.16 6.84
C GLU A 135 -7.88 16.92 8.16
N ARG A 136 -7.11 18.00 8.30
CA ARG A 136 -7.25 18.94 9.40
C ARG A 136 -8.54 19.72 9.12
N ARG A 137 -9.59 19.42 9.87
CA ARG A 137 -10.64 20.40 10.16
C ARG A 137 -10.22 21.22 11.37
#